data_AF-A0A537NRK9-F1
#
_entry.id   AF-A0A537NRK9-F1
#
_cell.length_a   1.000
_cell.length_b   1.000
_cell.length_c   1.000
_cell.angle_alpha   90.00
_cell.angle_beta   90.00
_cell.angle_gamma   90.00
#
_symmetry.space_group_name_H-M   'P 1'
#
loop_
_entity.id
_entity.type
_entity.pdbx_description
1 polymer ?
#
loop_
_entity_poly.entity_id
_entity_poly.type
_entity_poly.pdbx_seq_one_letter_code
_entity_poly.pdbx_strand_id
1 'polypeptide(L)'
;EQSFDETGINRVILATDGDFNVGITDPEELKSFVERKRDTGVTLSVLGFGRGNYNDEMMQTLAQNGNGNAAFIDTLNEARKVLVDEVSSTLFTIAQDVKIQVEFNPDTVSEYRLIGYETRMLKRDDFNNDKVDAGDIGSGHTVTAIYEITPKASKAKLNDELRYGTQNSAAVTGTDEYGFVKIRYKLPGEKSSKLISEPVKMSSAAETVEAAPREARFAAAVAAFGQLLRGGQYTKSYSYDDVIALAQGAKGADSFGYRAEFINLVRLAKTAQGLEPLKP
;
A
#
# COMPACT_ATOMS: atom_id res chain seq x y z
N GLU A 1 -6.14 -1.42 -30.05
CA GLU A 1 -5.57 -2.43 -30.97
C GLU A 1 -4.95 -1.84 -32.21
N GLN A 2 -5.46 -0.73 -32.78
CA GLN A 2 -4.87 -0.09 -33.96
C GLN A 2 -3.39 0.34 -33.81
N SER A 3 -2.93 0.54 -32.57
CA SER A 3 -1.56 0.95 -32.24
C SER A 3 -0.81 -0.11 -31.42
N PHE A 4 -1.23 -1.39 -31.52
CA PHE A 4 -0.56 -2.47 -30.79
C PHE A 4 0.82 -2.76 -31.39
N ASP A 5 1.83 -2.89 -30.53
CA ASP A 5 3.20 -3.25 -30.89
C ASP A 5 3.61 -4.50 -30.13
N GLU A 6 3.87 -5.60 -30.84
CA GLU A 6 4.29 -6.88 -30.24
C GLU A 6 5.59 -6.79 -29.43
N THR A 7 6.45 -5.82 -29.75
CA THR A 7 7.74 -5.61 -29.09
C THR A 7 7.72 -4.45 -28.10
N GLY A 8 6.61 -3.72 -28.04
CA GLY A 8 6.45 -2.52 -27.24
C GLY A 8 5.67 -2.75 -25.93
N ILE A 9 5.66 -1.71 -25.09
CA ILE A 9 4.78 -1.66 -23.92
C ILE A 9 3.43 -1.13 -24.39
N ASN A 10 2.41 -2.00 -24.40
CA ASN A 10 1.06 -1.63 -24.79
C ASN A 10 0.27 -1.19 -23.56
N ARG A 11 0.01 0.11 -23.47
CA ARG A 11 -0.78 0.69 -22.37
C ARG A 11 -1.82 1.67 -22.89
N VAL A 12 -3.03 1.52 -22.37
CA VAL A 12 -4.08 2.52 -22.46
C VAL A 12 -4.03 3.38 -21.21
N ILE A 13 -3.96 4.70 -21.39
CA ILE A 13 -4.13 5.68 -20.32
C ILE A 13 -5.50 6.32 -20.50
N LEU A 14 -6.41 6.06 -19.57
CA LEU A 14 -7.74 6.64 -19.56
C LEU A 14 -7.75 7.87 -18.64
N ALA A 15 -7.91 9.05 -19.21
CA ALA A 15 -8.17 10.27 -18.44
C ALA A 15 -9.68 10.50 -18.35
N THR A 16 -10.23 10.58 -17.14
CA THR A 16 -11.67 10.66 -16.89
C THR A 16 -12.01 11.60 -15.73
N ASP A 17 -13.22 12.13 -15.73
CA ASP A 17 -13.85 12.80 -14.59
C ASP A 17 -14.72 11.81 -13.77
N GLY A 18 -14.50 10.51 -13.90
CA GLY A 18 -15.04 9.47 -13.01
C GLY A 18 -16.39 8.87 -13.42
N ASP A 19 -17.04 9.39 -14.46
CA ASP A 19 -18.32 8.88 -14.96
C ASP A 19 -18.14 7.93 -16.17
N PHE A 20 -18.33 6.63 -15.93
CA PHE A 20 -18.27 5.58 -16.96
C PHE A 20 -19.67 5.31 -17.55
N ASN A 21 -20.23 6.30 -18.26
CA ASN A 21 -21.64 6.29 -18.69
C ASN A 21 -21.85 6.01 -20.19
N VAL A 22 -20.79 5.81 -20.98
CA VAL A 22 -20.86 5.52 -22.42
C VAL A 22 -20.14 4.21 -22.74
N GLY A 23 -20.81 3.32 -23.47
CA GLY A 23 -20.28 2.01 -23.86
C GLY A 23 -20.72 0.91 -22.89
N ILE A 24 -19.77 0.17 -22.33
CA ILE A 24 -20.07 -0.84 -21.30
C ILE A 24 -20.37 -0.11 -20.00
N THR A 25 -21.63 -0.12 -19.58
CA THR A 25 -22.09 0.54 -18.34
C THR A 25 -22.20 -0.43 -17.17
N ASP A 26 -22.14 -1.75 -17.42
CA ASP A 26 -22.13 -2.76 -16.37
C ASP A 26 -20.69 -2.91 -15.80
N PRO A 27 -20.50 -2.73 -14.48
CA PRO A 27 -19.19 -2.83 -13.83
C PRO A 27 -18.48 -4.18 -14.05
N GLU A 28 -19.21 -5.29 -13.99
CA GLU A 28 -18.64 -6.64 -14.09
C GLU A 28 -18.28 -6.96 -15.54
N GLU A 29 -19.10 -6.53 -16.50
CA GLU A 29 -18.78 -6.63 -17.92
C GLU A 29 -17.53 -5.81 -18.27
N LEU A 30 -17.41 -4.59 -17.72
CA LEU A 30 -16.27 -3.71 -17.96
C LEU A 30 -15.00 -4.30 -17.36
N LYS A 31 -15.07 -4.81 -16.13
CA LYS A 31 -13.98 -5.56 -15.49
C LYS A 31 -13.53 -6.74 -16.34
N SER A 32 -14.48 -7.59 -16.75
CA SER A 32 -14.19 -8.78 -17.58
C SER A 32 -13.58 -8.40 -18.93
N PHE A 33 -13.99 -7.25 -19.49
CA PHE A 33 -13.40 -6.72 -20.72
C PHE A 33 -11.94 -6.31 -20.52
N VAL A 34 -11.63 -5.59 -19.44
CA VAL A 34 -10.27 -5.17 -19.12
C VAL A 34 -9.36 -6.38 -18.87
N GLU A 35 -9.82 -7.38 -18.12
CA GLU A 35 -9.06 -8.63 -17.88
C GLU A 35 -8.69 -9.33 -19.20
N ARG A 36 -9.67 -9.48 -20.12
CA ARG A 36 -9.40 -10.10 -21.43
C ARG A 36 -8.40 -9.30 -22.27
N LYS A 37 -8.42 -7.96 -22.22
CA LYS A 37 -7.45 -7.12 -22.95
C LYS A 37 -6.07 -7.15 -22.31
N ARG A 38 -6.01 -7.22 -20.99
CA ARG A 38 -4.77 -7.46 -20.26
C ARG A 38 -4.14 -8.79 -20.66
N ASP A 39 -4.92 -9.85 -20.80
CA ASP A 39 -4.40 -11.17 -21.23
C ASP A 39 -3.82 -11.14 -22.66
N THR A 40 -4.20 -10.15 -23.48
CA THR A 40 -3.56 -9.87 -24.79
C THR A 40 -2.32 -8.99 -24.71
N GLY A 41 -1.84 -8.66 -23.51
CA GLY A 41 -0.68 -7.81 -23.27
C GLY A 41 -0.97 -6.30 -23.25
N VAL A 42 -2.24 -5.88 -23.20
CA VAL A 42 -2.64 -4.46 -23.16
C VAL A 42 -3.04 -4.07 -21.74
N THR A 43 -2.23 -3.25 -21.09
CA THR A 43 -2.51 -2.77 -19.71
C THR A 43 -3.36 -1.50 -19.70
N LEU A 44 -4.08 -1.25 -18.60
CA LEU A 44 -4.93 -0.07 -18.41
C LEU A 44 -4.53 0.70 -17.16
N SER A 45 -4.22 1.99 -17.32
CA SER A 45 -4.10 2.95 -16.20
C SER A 45 -5.20 3.99 -16.30
N VAL A 46 -5.75 4.39 -15.16
CA VAL A 46 -6.88 5.33 -15.07
C VAL A 46 -6.45 6.56 -14.29
N LEU A 47 -6.59 7.74 -14.90
CA LEU A 47 -6.27 9.04 -14.34
C LEU A 47 -7.57 9.81 -14.13
N GLY A 48 -7.98 9.95 -12.88
CA GLY A 48 -9.12 10.78 -12.49
C GLY A 48 -8.72 12.25 -12.41
N PHE A 49 -9.53 13.14 -12.97
CA PHE A 49 -9.32 14.59 -12.90
C PHE A 49 -10.53 15.29 -12.28
N GLY A 50 -10.26 16.25 -11.40
CA GLY A 50 -11.25 17.24 -10.95
C GLY A 50 -11.26 17.49 -9.44
N ARG A 51 -12.42 17.84 -8.88
CA ARG A 51 -12.57 18.32 -7.48
C ARG A 51 -13.75 17.72 -6.69
N GLY A 52 -14.51 16.78 -7.27
CA GLY A 52 -15.79 16.27 -6.75
C GLY A 52 -15.83 14.78 -6.35
N ASN A 53 -17.06 14.26 -6.17
CA ASN A 53 -17.35 12.89 -5.75
C ASN A 53 -17.15 11.93 -6.93
N TYR A 54 -15.99 11.30 -7.01
CA TYR A 54 -15.64 10.40 -8.09
C TYR A 54 -15.78 8.94 -7.67
N ASN A 55 -16.10 8.08 -8.62
CA ASN A 55 -16.12 6.64 -8.41
C ASN A 55 -14.68 6.08 -8.36
N ASP A 56 -13.93 6.49 -7.32
CA ASP A 56 -12.54 6.08 -7.05
C ASP A 56 -12.44 4.55 -6.95
N GLU A 57 -13.45 3.91 -6.37
CA GLU A 57 -13.55 2.45 -6.30
C GLU A 57 -13.56 1.80 -7.69
N MET A 58 -14.36 2.33 -8.63
CA MET A 58 -14.37 1.85 -10.01
C MET A 58 -13.03 2.09 -10.71
N MET A 59 -12.45 3.30 -10.59
CA MET A 59 -11.17 3.61 -11.22
C MET A 59 -10.06 2.67 -10.71
N GLN A 60 -10.00 2.46 -9.40
CA GLN A 60 -9.06 1.52 -8.79
C GLN A 60 -9.32 0.09 -9.25
N THR A 61 -10.58 -0.33 -9.32
CA THR A 61 -10.95 -1.67 -9.78
C THR A 61 -10.48 -1.90 -11.21
N LEU A 62 -10.74 -0.97 -12.13
CA LEU A 62 -10.34 -1.11 -13.53
C LEU A 62 -8.83 -1.12 -13.70
N ALA A 63 -8.12 -0.22 -13.04
CA ALA A 63 -6.65 -0.19 -13.10
C ALA A 63 -6.04 -1.49 -12.53
N GLN A 64 -6.58 -2.00 -11.41
CA GLN A 64 -6.13 -3.25 -10.80
C GLN A 64 -6.34 -4.45 -11.73
N ASN A 65 -7.52 -4.59 -12.33
CA ASN A 65 -7.80 -5.67 -13.26
C ASN A 65 -7.06 -5.53 -14.60
N GLY A 66 -6.58 -4.32 -14.92
CA GLY A 66 -5.81 -4.00 -16.11
C GLY A 66 -4.29 -4.00 -15.93
N ASN A 67 -3.77 -4.46 -14.78
CA ASN A 67 -2.36 -4.38 -14.38
C ASN A 67 -1.74 -2.99 -14.62
N GLY A 68 -2.48 -1.94 -14.28
CA GLY A 68 -1.99 -0.57 -14.29
C GLY A 68 -2.32 0.18 -13.01
N ASN A 69 -2.13 1.49 -13.05
CA ASN A 69 -2.27 2.34 -11.87
C ASN A 69 -3.49 3.25 -11.98
N ALA A 70 -4.14 3.47 -10.84
CA ALA A 70 -5.16 4.51 -10.68
C ALA A 70 -4.51 5.69 -9.94
N ALA A 71 -4.70 6.89 -10.47
CA ALA A 71 -4.25 8.11 -9.81
C ALA A 71 -5.30 9.21 -9.95
N PHE A 72 -5.42 10.03 -8.92
CA PHE A 72 -6.29 11.19 -8.93
C PHE A 72 -5.45 12.46 -9.00
N ILE A 73 -5.76 13.34 -9.94
CA ILE A 73 -5.00 14.55 -10.25
C ILE A 73 -5.90 15.77 -10.03
N ASP A 74 -5.69 16.43 -8.89
CA ASP A 74 -6.36 17.68 -8.50
C ASP A 74 -5.45 18.90 -8.55
N THR A 75 -4.13 18.69 -8.54
CA THR A 75 -3.11 19.72 -8.61
C THR A 75 -2.10 19.46 -9.72
N LEU A 76 -1.41 20.53 -10.15
CA LEU A 76 -0.31 20.42 -11.12
C LEU A 76 0.86 19.59 -10.56
N ASN A 77 1.07 19.63 -9.24
CA ASN A 77 2.11 18.83 -8.60
C ASN A 77 1.78 17.34 -8.66
N GLU A 78 0.53 16.95 -8.37
CA GLU A 78 0.11 15.55 -8.52
C GLU A 78 0.15 15.10 -9.98
N ALA A 79 -0.22 15.98 -10.92
CA ALA A 79 -0.07 15.70 -12.36
C ALA A 79 1.40 15.41 -12.73
N ARG A 80 2.34 16.23 -12.23
CA ARG A 80 3.78 16.05 -12.45
C ARG A 80 4.26 14.74 -11.83
N LYS A 81 3.87 14.47 -10.58
CA LYS A 81 4.23 13.24 -9.88
C LYS A 81 3.85 12.02 -10.70
N VAL A 82 2.58 11.94 -11.12
CA VAL A 82 2.03 10.77 -11.83
C VAL A 82 2.56 10.65 -13.25
N LEU A 83 2.62 11.76 -14.00
CA LEU A 83 2.91 11.74 -15.45
C LEU A 83 4.38 11.95 -15.80
N VAL A 84 5.22 12.41 -14.86
CA VAL A 84 6.64 12.71 -15.10
C VAL A 84 7.52 11.89 -14.18
N ASP A 85 7.30 11.99 -12.86
CA ASP A 85 8.22 11.39 -11.88
C ASP A 85 8.03 9.88 -11.75
N GLU A 86 6.77 9.41 -11.76
CA GLU A 86 6.41 8.00 -11.57
C GLU A 86 6.16 7.28 -12.90
N VAL A 87 6.08 7.98 -14.03
CA VAL A 87 5.67 7.36 -15.30
C VAL A 87 6.57 6.17 -15.70
N SER A 88 7.88 6.28 -15.49
CA SER A 88 8.83 5.18 -15.78
C SER A 88 8.60 3.97 -14.90
N SER A 89 8.19 4.19 -13.65
CA SER A 89 7.92 3.13 -12.69
C SER A 89 6.62 2.42 -13.01
N THR A 90 5.66 3.14 -13.58
CA THR A 90 4.42 2.50 -14.04
C THR A 90 4.63 1.71 -15.33
N LEU A 91 5.52 2.14 -16.24
CA LEU A 91 5.61 1.61 -17.62
C LEU A 91 6.45 0.33 -17.74
N PHE A 92 7.57 0.25 -17.03
CA PHE A 92 8.51 -0.87 -17.18
C PHE A 92 8.35 -1.88 -16.06
N THR A 93 7.53 -2.91 -16.27
CA THR A 93 7.38 -4.03 -15.32
C THR A 93 8.70 -4.79 -15.19
N ILE A 94 9.21 -4.91 -13.96
CA ILE A 94 10.43 -5.66 -13.64
C ILE A 94 10.13 -6.96 -12.90
N ALA A 95 8.94 -7.06 -12.31
CA ALA A 95 8.45 -8.24 -11.60
C ALA A 95 6.94 -8.35 -11.77
N GLN A 96 6.49 -9.54 -12.16
CA GLN A 96 5.09 -9.92 -12.33
C GLN A 96 4.63 -10.80 -11.16
N ASP A 97 3.31 -10.84 -10.92
CA ASP A 97 2.65 -11.69 -9.92
C ASP A 97 3.30 -11.58 -8.52
N VAL A 98 3.60 -10.36 -8.08
CA VAL A 98 4.32 -10.14 -6.82
C VAL A 98 3.40 -10.41 -5.64
N LYS A 99 3.79 -11.39 -4.82
CA LYS A 99 3.10 -11.78 -3.60
C LYS A 99 4.00 -11.55 -2.41
N ILE A 100 3.46 -10.89 -1.39
CA ILE A 100 4.18 -10.60 -0.14
C ILE A 100 3.45 -11.31 0.99
N GLN A 101 4.19 -12.05 1.80
CA GLN A 101 3.70 -12.69 3.01
C GLN A 101 4.62 -12.36 4.17
N VAL A 102 4.03 -11.97 5.30
CA VAL A 102 4.74 -11.77 6.56
C VAL A 102 4.28 -12.82 7.56
N GLU A 103 5.24 -13.45 8.22
CA GLU A 103 5.03 -14.47 9.23
C GLU A 103 5.75 -14.04 10.51
N PHE A 104 5.01 -13.78 11.58
CA PHE A 104 5.58 -13.33 12.85
C PHE A 104 5.94 -14.51 13.74
N ASN A 105 7.07 -14.39 14.44
CA ASN A 105 7.53 -15.37 15.40
C ASN A 105 6.69 -15.27 16.70
N PRO A 106 5.93 -16.30 17.09
CA PRO A 106 5.08 -16.27 18.29
C PRO A 106 5.87 -16.26 19.61
N ASP A 107 7.20 -16.46 19.57
CA ASP A 107 8.08 -16.32 20.73
C ASP A 107 8.50 -14.89 21.01
N THR A 108 8.48 -14.02 19.99
CA THR A 108 8.88 -12.61 20.13
C THR A 108 7.73 -11.64 19.93
N VAL A 109 6.68 -12.03 19.20
CA VAL A 109 5.49 -11.21 18.89
C VAL A 109 4.22 -11.91 19.40
N SER A 110 3.42 -11.21 20.21
CA SER A 110 2.14 -11.73 20.71
C SER A 110 0.93 -11.31 19.87
N GLU A 111 0.98 -10.11 19.29
CA GLU A 111 -0.14 -9.53 18.53
C GLU A 111 0.44 -8.77 17.35
N TYR A 112 -0.29 -8.73 16.24
CA TYR A 112 0.09 -7.93 15.08
C TYR A 112 -1.16 -7.51 14.28
N ARG A 113 -1.07 -6.37 13.61
CA ARG A 113 -2.06 -5.91 12.64
C ARG A 113 -1.39 -5.21 11.47
N LEU A 114 -1.95 -5.42 10.28
CA LEU A 114 -1.59 -4.66 9.08
C LEU A 114 -2.30 -3.32 9.11
N ILE A 115 -1.57 -2.22 8.92
CA ILE A 115 -2.13 -0.88 8.83
C ILE A 115 -2.29 -0.52 7.35
N GLY A 116 -3.51 -0.22 6.92
CA GLY A 116 -3.80 0.36 5.60
C GLY A 116 -4.19 -0.66 4.53
N TYR A 117 -3.26 -1.53 4.10
CA TYR A 117 -3.33 -2.42 2.91
C TYR A 117 -4.43 -3.52 2.92
N GLU A 118 -5.59 -3.25 3.51
CA GLU A 118 -6.68 -4.20 3.79
C GLU A 118 -7.33 -4.77 2.52
N THR A 119 -7.36 -4.02 1.41
CA THR A 119 -8.06 -4.41 0.16
C THR A 119 -7.27 -5.37 -0.74
N ARG A 120 -5.97 -5.60 -0.45
CA ARG A 120 -5.10 -6.50 -1.23
C ARG A 120 -4.58 -7.69 -0.44
N MET A 121 -5.22 -8.04 0.69
CA MET A 121 -4.82 -9.21 1.47
C MET A 121 -5.08 -10.50 0.68
N LEU A 122 -4.00 -11.17 0.28
CA LEU A 122 -4.06 -12.52 -0.26
C LEU A 122 -4.41 -13.51 0.87
N LYS A 123 -5.25 -14.50 0.56
CA LYS A 123 -5.44 -15.64 1.47
C LYS A 123 -4.13 -16.41 1.56
N ARG A 124 -3.87 -17.02 2.72
CA ARG A 124 -2.63 -17.80 2.95
C ARG A 124 -2.43 -18.88 1.88
N ASP A 125 -3.50 -19.51 1.41
CA ASP A 125 -3.46 -20.59 0.42
C ASP A 125 -3.10 -20.08 -1.00
N ASP A 126 -3.39 -18.80 -1.29
CA ASP A 126 -3.13 -18.17 -2.59
C ASP A 126 -1.66 -17.79 -2.78
N PHE A 127 -0.89 -17.68 -1.69
CA PHE A 127 0.51 -17.27 -1.72
C PHE A 127 1.37 -18.24 -2.56
N ASN A 128 1.18 -19.55 -2.41
CA ASN A 128 1.96 -20.58 -3.09
C ASN A 128 1.37 -21.03 -4.44
N ASN A 129 0.22 -20.48 -4.83
CA ASN A 129 -0.45 -20.88 -6.06
C ASN A 129 -0.07 -19.97 -7.23
N ASP A 130 0.85 -20.39 -8.10
CA ASP A 130 1.28 -19.62 -9.29
C ASP A 130 0.15 -19.35 -10.32
N LYS A 131 -1.05 -19.91 -10.12
CA LYS A 131 -2.25 -19.62 -10.91
C LYS A 131 -3.06 -18.43 -10.40
N VAL A 132 -2.83 -17.99 -9.15
CA VAL A 132 -3.48 -16.80 -8.60
C VAL A 132 -2.62 -15.60 -8.94
N ASP A 133 -3.18 -14.68 -9.70
CA ASP A 133 -2.54 -13.45 -10.11
C ASP A 133 -2.40 -12.47 -8.93
N ALA A 134 -1.36 -11.65 -8.95
CA ALA A 134 -1.06 -10.67 -7.91
C ALA A 134 -0.50 -9.38 -8.53
N GLY A 135 -0.16 -8.39 -7.72
CA GLY A 135 0.25 -7.09 -8.25
C GLY A 135 1.58 -7.13 -9.04
N ASP A 136 1.65 -6.37 -10.12
CA ASP A 136 2.89 -6.13 -10.85
C ASP A 136 3.70 -4.99 -10.23
N ILE A 137 5.03 -5.07 -10.32
CA ILE A 137 5.96 -4.04 -9.85
C ILE A 137 6.83 -3.58 -11.01
N GLY A 138 6.82 -2.28 -11.26
CA GLY A 138 7.68 -1.67 -12.27
C GLY A 138 8.95 -1.01 -11.71
N SER A 139 9.80 -0.56 -12.62
CA SER A 139 11.14 -0.09 -12.32
C SER A 139 11.12 1.18 -11.46
N GLY A 140 11.61 1.09 -10.22
CA GLY A 140 11.56 2.21 -9.29
C GLY A 140 10.24 2.35 -8.51
N HIS A 141 9.30 1.41 -8.66
CA HIS A 141 8.16 1.32 -7.73
C HIS A 141 8.67 0.95 -6.33
N THR A 142 8.12 1.63 -5.32
CA THR A 142 8.36 1.30 -3.91
C THR A 142 7.03 0.94 -3.26
N VAL A 143 6.98 -0.20 -2.58
CA VAL A 143 5.81 -0.65 -1.80
C VAL A 143 6.17 -0.63 -0.33
N THR A 144 5.30 -0.06 0.50
CA THR A 144 5.50 0.02 1.95
C THR A 144 4.34 -0.65 2.66
N ALA A 145 4.59 -1.78 3.32
CA ALA A 145 3.64 -2.43 4.22
C ALA A 145 4.01 -2.08 5.67
N ILE A 146 3.04 -1.60 6.44
CA ILE A 146 3.24 -1.20 7.83
C ILE A 146 2.49 -2.18 8.72
N TYR A 147 3.21 -2.83 9.62
CA TYR A 147 2.62 -3.66 10.65
C TYR A 147 2.83 -3.01 12.02
N GLU A 148 1.78 -2.96 12.81
CA GLU A 148 1.90 -2.73 14.25
C GLU A 148 2.00 -4.08 14.95
N ILE A 149 3.00 -4.24 15.81
CA ILE A 149 3.23 -5.46 16.57
C ILE A 149 3.27 -5.16 18.07
N THR A 150 2.84 -6.13 18.87
CA THR A 150 3.05 -6.15 20.32
C THR A 150 4.12 -7.21 20.63
N PRO A 151 5.31 -6.82 21.13
CA PRO A 151 6.30 -7.79 21.58
C PRO A 151 5.76 -8.65 22.74
N LYS A 152 6.14 -9.93 22.79
CA LYS A 152 5.64 -10.90 23.79
C LYS A 152 5.91 -10.49 25.24
N ALA A 153 7.00 -9.77 25.48
CA ALA A 153 7.37 -9.24 26.79
C ALA A 153 6.71 -7.88 27.14
N SER A 154 5.95 -7.29 26.21
CA SER A 154 5.30 -6.00 26.42
C SER A 154 4.13 -6.10 27.40
N LYS A 155 3.99 -5.08 28.25
CA LYS A 155 2.83 -4.89 29.12
C LYS A 155 1.62 -4.30 28.39
N ALA A 156 1.78 -3.88 27.13
CA ALA A 156 0.76 -3.22 26.34
C ALA A 156 -0.11 -4.18 25.51
N LYS A 157 -0.12 -5.48 25.83
CA LYS A 157 -0.99 -6.48 25.21
C LYS A 157 -2.45 -6.06 25.34
N LEU A 158 -3.20 -6.19 24.26
CA LEU A 158 -4.62 -5.86 24.22
C LEU A 158 -5.50 -7.07 24.59
N ASN A 159 -5.00 -8.28 24.36
CA ASN A 159 -5.71 -9.52 24.61
C ASN A 159 -5.10 -10.29 25.80
N ASP A 160 -5.98 -10.91 26.60
CA ASP A 160 -5.59 -11.84 27.64
C ASP A 160 -5.01 -13.13 27.05
N GLU A 161 -4.12 -13.79 27.80
CA GLU A 161 -3.58 -15.08 27.40
C GLU A 161 -4.71 -16.13 27.35
N LEU A 162 -4.78 -16.86 26.23
CA LEU A 162 -5.78 -17.91 26.04
C LEU A 162 -5.61 -19.00 27.10
N ARG A 163 -6.64 -19.19 27.94
CA ARG A 163 -6.69 -20.24 28.98
C ARG A 163 -6.39 -21.65 28.46
N TYR A 164 -6.71 -21.92 27.19
CA TYR A 164 -6.52 -23.21 26.54
C TYR A 164 -5.60 -23.15 25.31
N GLY A 165 -4.80 -22.09 25.17
CA GLY A 165 -3.85 -21.95 24.08
C GLY A 165 -2.78 -23.05 24.17
N THR A 166 -2.83 -24.04 23.27
CA THR A 166 -1.77 -25.02 23.12
C THR A 166 -0.50 -24.30 22.66
N GLN A 167 0.53 -24.29 23.50
CA GLN A 167 1.90 -23.89 23.16
C GLN A 167 2.51 -24.95 22.21
N ASN A 168 1.93 -25.12 21.03
CA ASN A 168 2.37 -26.10 20.04
C ASN A 168 3.00 -25.35 18.87
N SER A 169 4.19 -24.83 19.10
CA SER A 169 5.18 -24.66 18.06
C SER A 169 6.47 -25.13 18.70
N ALA A 170 7.19 -26.05 18.06
CA ALA A 170 8.55 -26.36 18.48
C ALA A 170 9.28 -25.02 18.47
N ALA A 171 9.58 -24.48 19.66
CA ALA A 171 10.27 -23.21 19.79
C ALA A 171 11.50 -23.31 18.91
N VAL A 172 11.62 -22.42 17.92
CA VAL A 172 12.88 -22.24 17.22
C VAL A 172 13.75 -21.50 18.23
N THR A 173 14.27 -22.24 19.20
CA THR A 173 15.06 -21.70 20.31
C THR A 173 16.24 -20.95 19.75
N GLY A 174 16.31 -19.64 20.01
CA GLY A 174 17.47 -18.80 19.69
C GLY A 174 17.37 -17.94 18.43
N THR A 175 16.18 -17.69 17.85
CA THR A 175 16.09 -16.71 16.75
C THR A 175 15.87 -15.29 17.28
N ASP A 176 16.87 -14.42 17.04
CA ASP A 176 16.86 -12.98 17.33
C ASP A 176 16.03 -12.22 16.26
N GLU A 177 14.75 -12.57 16.11
CA GLU A 177 13.89 -12.05 15.04
C GLU A 177 12.42 -11.87 15.48
N TYR A 178 11.76 -10.87 14.87
CA TYR A 178 10.32 -10.66 14.97
C TYR A 178 9.51 -11.56 14.02
N GLY A 179 10.12 -12.06 12.95
CA GLY A 179 9.45 -12.85 11.93
C GLY A 179 10.19 -12.88 10.60
N PHE A 180 9.52 -13.36 9.55
CA PHE A 180 10.05 -13.44 8.18
C PHE A 180 9.16 -12.67 7.20
N VAL A 181 9.80 -12.05 6.21
CA VAL A 181 9.15 -11.52 5.02
C VAL A 181 9.49 -12.42 3.83
N LYS A 182 8.45 -12.95 3.18
CA LYS A 182 8.55 -13.77 1.98
C LYS A 182 7.99 -12.98 0.81
N ILE A 183 8.80 -12.81 -0.24
CA ILE A 183 8.41 -12.14 -1.48
C ILE A 183 8.55 -13.14 -2.62
N ARG A 184 7.43 -13.45 -3.27
CA ARG A 184 7.39 -14.29 -4.46
C ARG A 184 7.10 -13.42 -5.68
N TYR A 185 7.81 -13.61 -6.77
CA TYR A 185 7.64 -12.85 -8.01
C TYR A 185 8.06 -13.65 -9.25
N LYS A 186 7.59 -13.27 -10.44
CA LYS A 186 8.05 -13.79 -11.73
C LYS A 186 8.82 -12.69 -12.46
N LEU A 187 9.88 -13.02 -13.21
CA LEU A 187 10.44 -12.03 -14.14
C LEU A 187 9.50 -11.87 -15.35
N PRO A 188 9.52 -10.71 -16.04
CA PRO A 188 8.70 -10.51 -17.23
C PRO A 188 8.86 -11.64 -18.25
N GLY A 189 7.76 -12.32 -18.56
CA GLY A 189 7.73 -13.45 -19.51
C GLY A 189 8.12 -14.81 -18.93
N GLU A 190 8.55 -14.90 -17.67
CA GLU A 190 8.79 -16.18 -17.00
C GLU A 190 7.48 -16.77 -16.44
N LYS A 191 7.32 -18.09 -16.53
CA LYS A 191 6.14 -18.80 -15.97
C LYS A 191 6.33 -19.26 -14.52
N SER A 192 7.58 -19.44 -14.09
CA SER A 192 7.94 -19.91 -12.76
C SER A 192 8.31 -18.75 -11.85
N SER A 193 7.86 -18.80 -10.60
CA SER A 193 8.18 -17.78 -9.61
C SER A 193 9.52 -18.00 -8.90
N LYS A 194 10.09 -16.91 -8.40
CA LYS A 194 11.28 -16.83 -7.54
C LYS A 194 10.84 -16.41 -6.15
N LEU A 195 11.53 -16.90 -5.13
CA LEU A 195 11.22 -16.61 -3.72
C LEU A 195 12.41 -15.94 -3.04
N ILE A 196 12.17 -14.78 -2.44
CA ILE A 196 13.05 -14.13 -1.48
C ILE A 196 12.44 -14.35 -0.09
N SER A 197 13.28 -14.69 0.89
CA SER A 197 12.87 -14.89 2.27
C SER A 197 13.91 -14.28 3.20
N GLU A 198 13.52 -13.21 3.90
CA GLU A 198 14.42 -12.45 4.77
C GLU A 198 13.86 -12.36 6.20
N PRO A 199 14.68 -12.59 7.25
CA PRO A 199 14.27 -12.42 8.63
C PRO A 199 14.24 -10.94 9.03
N VAL A 200 13.23 -10.55 9.80
CA VAL A 200 13.14 -9.26 10.47
C VAL A 200 13.84 -9.36 11.82
N LYS A 201 15.14 -9.09 11.87
CA LYS A 201 15.94 -9.23 13.09
C LYS A 201 15.55 -8.24 14.16
N MET A 202 15.61 -8.63 15.44
CA MET A 202 15.34 -7.71 16.55
C MET A 202 16.40 -6.61 16.65
N SER A 203 17.64 -6.90 16.26
CA SER A 203 18.71 -5.91 16.12
C SER A 203 18.43 -4.78 15.10
N SER A 204 17.40 -4.91 14.25
CA SER A 204 16.95 -3.82 13.36
C SER A 204 16.02 -2.82 14.06
N ALA A 205 15.57 -3.10 15.28
CA ALA A 205 14.72 -2.20 16.05
C ALA A 205 15.51 -0.95 16.47
N ALA A 206 14.92 0.21 16.26
CA ALA A 206 15.43 1.46 16.82
C ALA A 206 15.03 1.56 18.30
N GLU A 207 15.96 1.99 19.16
CA GLU A 207 15.70 2.16 20.60
C GLU A 207 14.67 3.26 20.88
N THR A 208 14.65 4.30 20.04
CA THR A 208 13.69 5.40 20.12
C THR A 208 13.07 5.66 18.75
N VAL A 209 11.93 6.35 18.75
CA VAL A 209 11.28 6.77 17.50
C VAL A 209 12.21 7.66 16.70
N GLU A 210 12.91 8.60 17.35
CA GLU A 210 13.82 9.55 16.72
C GLU A 210 15.03 8.89 16.05
N ALA A 211 15.52 7.79 16.64
CA ALA A 211 16.61 6.99 16.10
C ALA A 211 16.19 6.14 14.90
N ALA A 212 14.89 5.95 14.68
CA ALA A 212 14.40 5.15 13.56
C ALA A 212 14.71 5.81 12.20
N PRO A 213 14.86 5.00 11.13
CA PRO A 213 15.08 5.50 9.79
C PRO A 213 14.05 6.56 9.41
N ARG A 214 14.51 7.60 8.71
CA ARG A 214 13.68 8.73 8.31
C ARG A 214 12.41 8.28 7.58
N GLU A 215 12.57 7.34 6.64
CA GLU A 215 11.47 6.82 5.84
C GLU A 215 10.45 6.07 6.68
N ALA A 216 10.90 5.26 7.64
CA ALA A 216 10.01 4.57 8.57
C ALA A 216 9.20 5.55 9.42
N ARG A 217 9.83 6.61 9.94
CA ARG A 217 9.15 7.67 10.69
C ARG A 217 8.12 8.41 9.85
N PHE A 218 8.48 8.79 8.63
CA PHE A 218 7.57 9.52 7.75
C PHE A 218 6.37 8.65 7.36
N ALA A 219 6.61 7.39 6.98
CA ALA A 219 5.55 6.42 6.69
C ALA A 219 4.63 6.17 7.90
N ALA A 220 5.19 6.06 9.11
CA ALA A 220 4.41 5.94 10.34
C ALA A 220 3.53 7.17 10.60
N ALA A 221 4.02 8.39 10.31
CA ALA A 221 3.21 9.61 10.44
C ALA A 221 2.02 9.61 9.46
N VAL A 222 2.24 9.22 8.20
CA VAL A 222 1.17 9.08 7.20
C VAL A 222 0.14 8.04 7.64
N ALA A 223 0.59 6.88 8.12
CA ALA A 223 -0.30 5.83 8.61
C ALA A 223 -1.11 6.27 9.83
N ALA A 224 -0.47 6.95 10.79
CA ALA A 224 -1.14 7.49 11.96
C ALA A 224 -2.21 8.53 11.58
N PHE A 225 -1.92 9.41 10.62
CA PHE A 225 -2.90 10.36 10.10
C PHE A 225 -4.13 9.65 9.52
N GLY A 226 -3.92 8.63 8.68
CA GLY A 226 -5.02 7.82 8.13
C GLY A 226 -5.86 7.13 9.20
N GLN A 227 -5.23 6.61 10.27
CA GLN A 227 -5.94 6.01 11.40
C GLN A 227 -6.77 7.05 12.17
N LEU A 228 -6.27 8.28 12.36
CA LEU A 228 -7.02 9.37 13.00
C LEU A 228 -8.25 9.77 12.19
N LEU A 229 -8.13 9.86 10.86
CA LEU A 229 -9.27 10.16 9.98
C LEU A 229 -10.34 9.07 10.01
N ARG A 230 -9.96 7.81 10.28
CA ARG A 230 -10.88 6.68 10.48
C ARG A 230 -11.46 6.60 11.91
N GLY A 231 -11.31 7.65 12.72
CA GLY A 231 -11.87 7.74 14.07
C GLY A 231 -10.93 7.28 15.19
N GLY A 232 -9.69 6.90 14.89
CA GLY A 232 -8.64 6.74 15.90
C GLY A 232 -8.82 5.57 16.88
N GLN A 233 -9.54 4.51 16.48
CA GLN A 233 -9.85 3.36 17.35
C GLN A 233 -8.63 2.80 18.10
N TYR A 234 -7.48 2.76 17.42
CA TYR A 234 -6.25 2.18 17.95
C TYR A 234 -5.14 3.21 18.22
N THR A 235 -5.40 4.50 18.02
CA THR A 235 -4.40 5.56 18.20
C THR A 235 -4.32 6.07 19.64
N LYS A 236 -5.24 5.66 20.52
CA LYS A 236 -5.31 6.09 21.94
C LYS A 236 -5.28 7.62 22.03
N SER A 237 -4.28 8.18 22.73
CA SER A 237 -4.09 9.62 22.90
C SER A 237 -3.23 10.28 21.82
N TYR A 238 -2.80 9.53 20.80
CA TYR A 238 -2.02 10.08 19.70
C TYR A 238 -2.86 11.08 18.91
N SER A 239 -2.30 12.27 18.67
CA SER A 239 -3.02 13.42 18.15
C SER A 239 -2.47 13.87 16.80
N TYR A 240 -3.17 14.80 16.14
CA TYR A 240 -2.63 15.47 14.96
C TYR A 240 -1.32 16.20 15.23
N ASP A 241 -1.10 16.70 16.45
CA ASP A 241 0.17 17.34 16.83
C ASP A 241 1.33 16.35 16.86
N ASP A 242 1.09 15.12 17.35
CA ASP A 242 2.09 14.06 17.36
C ASP A 242 2.45 13.63 15.93
N VAL A 243 1.46 13.51 15.05
CA VAL A 243 1.66 13.25 13.61
C VAL A 243 2.51 14.34 12.97
N ILE A 244 2.17 15.61 13.23
CA ILE A 244 2.90 16.76 12.69
C ILE A 244 4.35 16.75 13.18
N ALA A 245 4.59 16.52 14.47
CA ALA A 245 5.92 16.46 15.06
C ALA A 245 6.76 15.34 14.43
N LEU A 246 6.19 14.14 14.29
CA LEU A 246 6.86 13.00 13.68
C LEU A 246 7.21 13.26 12.20
N ALA A 247 6.25 13.77 11.43
CA ALA A 247 6.42 14.09 10.02
C ALA A 247 7.46 15.21 9.79
N GLN A 248 7.44 16.26 10.61
CA GLN A 248 8.42 17.35 10.56
C GLN A 248 9.83 16.85 10.86
N GLY A 249 9.99 16.07 11.93
CA GLY A 249 11.27 15.46 12.29
C GLY A 249 11.81 14.51 11.21
N ALA A 250 10.94 14.00 10.34
CA ALA A 250 11.27 13.08 9.25
C ALA A 250 11.19 13.69 7.84
N LYS A 251 10.98 15.02 7.71
CA LYS A 251 10.74 15.66 6.41
C LYS A 251 11.91 15.49 5.45
N GLY A 252 13.14 15.70 5.91
CA GLY A 252 14.34 15.60 5.06
C GLY A 252 14.31 16.53 3.83
N ALA A 253 15.07 16.12 2.80
CA ALA A 253 15.05 16.76 1.50
C ALA A 253 13.69 16.52 0.81
N ASP A 254 13.14 17.56 0.23
CA ASP A 254 11.76 17.57 -0.28
C ASP A 254 11.70 18.45 -1.53
N SER A 255 12.46 18.06 -2.56
CA SER A 255 12.66 18.87 -3.77
C SER A 255 11.37 19.20 -4.51
N PHE A 256 10.35 18.35 -4.33
CA PHE A 256 9.04 18.49 -4.97
C PHE A 256 7.95 18.98 -4.01
N GLY A 257 8.25 19.12 -2.71
CA GLY A 257 7.32 19.67 -1.71
C GLY A 257 6.26 18.70 -1.18
N TYR A 258 6.23 17.44 -1.62
CA TYR A 258 5.19 16.47 -1.23
C TYR A 258 5.14 16.23 0.28
N ARG A 259 6.30 16.23 0.97
CA ARG A 259 6.32 15.99 2.42
C ARG A 259 5.83 17.22 3.20
N ALA A 260 6.19 18.42 2.74
CA ALA A 260 5.67 19.66 3.28
C ALA A 260 4.16 19.79 3.07
N GLU A 261 3.67 19.38 1.90
CA GLU A 261 2.25 19.34 1.57
C GLU A 261 1.48 18.40 2.50
N PHE A 262 1.97 17.18 2.72
CA PHE A 262 1.40 16.27 3.72
C PHE A 262 1.30 16.92 5.11
N ILE A 263 2.38 17.55 5.60
CA ILE A 263 2.37 18.23 6.91
C ILE A 263 1.32 19.34 6.96
N ASN A 264 1.14 20.08 5.86
CA ASN A 264 0.10 21.11 5.76
C ASN A 264 -1.30 20.51 5.75
N LEU A 265 -1.51 19.37 5.07
CA LEU A 265 -2.77 18.64 5.08
C LEU A 265 -3.17 18.23 6.51
N VAL A 266 -2.22 17.72 7.31
CA VAL A 266 -2.50 17.38 8.71
C VAL A 266 -2.88 18.61 9.54
N ARG A 267 -2.24 19.77 9.31
CA ARG A 267 -2.61 21.03 9.98
C ARG A 267 -4.01 21.51 9.59
N LEU A 268 -4.38 21.37 8.32
CA LEU A 268 -5.72 21.69 7.85
C LEU A 268 -6.76 20.79 8.51
N ALA A 269 -6.53 19.47 8.54
CA ALA A 269 -7.40 18.51 9.19
C ALA A 269 -7.58 18.80 10.70
N LYS A 270 -6.48 19.12 11.40
CA LYS A 270 -6.51 19.57 12.80
C LYS A 270 -7.44 20.77 12.98
N THR A 271 -7.34 21.76 12.10
CA THR A 271 -8.16 22.97 12.16
C THR A 271 -9.62 22.67 11.84
N ALA A 272 -9.87 21.81 10.84
CA ALA A 272 -11.20 21.42 10.40
C ALA A 272 -11.97 20.64 11.48
N GLN A 273 -11.31 19.82 12.30
CA GLN A 273 -11.94 19.13 13.43
C GLN A 273 -12.55 20.12 14.45
N GLY A 274 -12.00 21.34 14.54
CA GLY A 274 -12.53 22.40 15.39
C GLY A 274 -13.66 23.22 14.76
N LEU A 275 -14.00 22.99 13.50
CA LEU A 275 -15.13 23.63 12.81
C LEU A 275 -16.38 22.76 12.98
N GLU A 276 -17.53 23.37 13.29
CA GLU A 276 -18.79 22.62 13.27
C GLU A 276 -18.99 21.99 11.89
N PRO A 277 -19.38 20.70 11.81
CA PRO A 277 -19.74 20.11 10.53
C PRO A 277 -20.86 20.95 9.92
N LEU A 278 -20.70 21.32 8.64
CA LEU A 278 -21.75 21.99 7.88
C LEU A 278 -23.03 21.17 8.03
N LYS A 279 -24.05 21.77 8.65
CA LYS A 279 -25.36 21.12 8.78
C LYS A 279 -25.85 20.76 7.37
N PRO A 280 -26.36 19.54 7.17
CA PRO A 280 -26.86 19.08 5.88
C PRO A 280 -27.99 19.97 5.35
#